data_AF-A0A7S0DYF9-F1
#
_entry.id   AF-A0A7S0DYF9-F1
#
_cell.length_a   1.000
_cell.length_b   1.000
_cell.length_c   1.000
_cell.angle_alpha   90.00
_cell.angle_beta   90.00
_cell.angle_gamma   90.00
#
_symmetry.space_group_name_H-M   'P 1'
#
loop_
_entity.id
_entity.type
_entity.pdbx_description
1 polymer ?
#
loop_
_entity_poly.entity_id
_entity_poly.type
_entity_poly.pdbx_seq_one_letter_code
_entity_poly.pdbx_strand_id
1 'polypeptide(L)'
;PEALLRLLQPSAALCVRRKALYALSALLRSGGEATASLLALEETVPALLRSASSDDPKEQRRALFLLLVLLKEKQLPPSTLAAHAPVAPLLLAAACGDDVEAMESALQLLLLLRSAEALRTQLASELGAEAKLGAQLEAARQQQAQGDNLHEDLLEWLPPP
;
A
#
# COMPACT_ATOMS: atom_id res chain seq x y z
N PRO A 1 20.53 7.90 13.84
CA PRO A 1 19.20 7.66 13.22
C PRO A 1 19.33 7.19 11.77
N GLU A 2 20.12 7.90 10.96
CA GLU A 2 20.39 7.55 9.55
C GLU A 2 20.87 6.12 9.32
N ALA A 3 21.79 5.62 10.15
CA ALA A 3 22.28 4.25 10.02
C ALA A 3 21.14 3.22 10.10
N LEU A 4 20.14 3.44 10.96
CA LEU A 4 18.97 2.56 11.06
C LEU A 4 18.07 2.64 9.83
N LEU A 5 17.94 3.82 9.21
CA LEU A 5 17.20 3.94 7.94
C LEU A 5 17.91 3.22 6.79
N ARG A 6 19.24 3.26 6.74
CA ARG A 6 20.02 2.49 5.75
C ARG A 6 19.80 0.98 5.91
N LEU A 7 19.53 0.51 7.13
CA LEU A 7 19.20 -0.89 7.39
C LEU A 7 17.78 -1.29 6.92
N LEU A 8 16.93 -0.36 6.48
CA LEU A 8 15.63 -0.65 5.86
C LEU A 8 15.72 -0.87 4.35
N GLN A 9 16.92 -0.73 3.75
CA GLN A 9 17.08 -0.95 2.32
C GLN A 9 16.81 -2.42 1.94
N PRO A 10 16.26 -2.70 0.75
CA PRO A 10 15.96 -4.08 0.33
C PRO A 10 17.15 -5.02 0.33
N SER A 11 18.37 -4.49 0.17
CA SER A 11 19.63 -5.25 0.22
C SER A 11 19.96 -5.80 1.60
N ALA A 12 19.38 -5.24 2.68
CA ALA A 12 19.57 -5.76 4.03
C ALA A 12 18.72 -7.01 4.26
N ALA A 13 19.25 -7.97 5.03
CA ALA A 13 18.52 -9.18 5.40
C ALA A 13 17.24 -8.85 6.17
N LEU A 14 16.16 -9.62 5.93
CA LEU A 14 14.83 -9.39 6.55
C LEU A 14 14.89 -9.29 8.09
N CYS A 15 15.69 -10.15 8.74
CA CYS A 15 15.85 -10.11 10.19
C CYS A 15 16.49 -8.80 10.69
N VAL A 16 17.37 -8.19 9.88
CA VAL A 16 18.01 -6.91 10.16
C VAL A 16 17.01 -5.76 9.96
N ARG A 17 16.26 -5.75 8.85
CA ARG A 17 15.22 -4.73 8.60
C ARG A 17 14.18 -4.70 9.72
N ARG A 18 13.68 -5.86 10.13
CA ARG A 18 12.76 -5.99 11.28
C ARG A 18 13.36 -5.41 12.56
N LYS A 19 14.59 -5.79 12.92
CA LYS A 19 15.27 -5.25 14.11
C LYS A 19 15.48 -3.74 14.02
N ALA A 20 15.79 -3.22 12.84
CA ALA A 20 15.91 -1.78 12.61
C ALA A 20 14.58 -1.06 12.83
N LEU A 21 13.45 -1.61 12.35
CA LEU A 21 12.11 -1.06 12.64
C LEU A 21 11.79 -1.07 14.15
N TYR A 22 12.13 -2.14 14.88
CA TYR A 22 11.97 -2.16 16.34
C TYR A 22 12.81 -1.08 17.03
N ALA A 23 14.07 -0.91 16.62
CA ALA A 23 14.96 0.12 17.15
C ALA A 23 14.42 1.54 16.84
N LEU A 24 13.96 1.78 15.61
CA LEU A 24 13.32 3.04 15.23
C LEU A 24 12.07 3.32 16.07
N SER A 25 11.18 2.35 16.26
CA SER A 25 10.01 2.54 17.12
C SER A 25 10.36 2.75 18.60
N ALA A 26 11.49 2.23 19.07
CA ALA A 26 11.96 2.53 20.43
C ALA A 26 12.46 3.98 20.53
N LEU A 27 13.24 4.43 19.55
CA LEU A 27 13.74 5.81 19.47
C LEU A 27 12.61 6.84 19.30
N LEU A 28 11.60 6.50 18.51
CA LEU A 28 10.49 7.41 18.24
C LEU A 28 9.52 7.51 19.43
N ARG A 29 9.45 6.46 20.29
CA ARG A 29 8.68 6.50 21.55
C ARG A 29 9.27 7.46 22.59
N SER A 30 10.58 7.68 22.59
CA SER A 30 11.17 8.72 23.46
C SER A 30 10.87 10.15 22.99
N GLY A 31 10.38 10.30 21.75
CA GLY A 31 10.04 11.60 21.17
C GLY A 31 11.23 12.56 21.06
N GLY A 32 10.91 13.83 20.77
CA GLY A 32 11.87 14.92 20.80
C GLY A 32 12.80 15.01 19.59
N GLU A 33 14.02 15.49 19.83
CA GLU A 33 14.99 15.86 18.80
C GLU A 33 15.35 14.69 17.88
N ALA A 34 15.51 13.48 18.42
CA ALA A 34 15.86 12.30 17.62
C ALA A 34 14.79 11.95 16.58
N THR A 35 13.51 12.14 16.91
CA THR A 35 12.40 11.98 15.97
C THR A 35 12.42 13.07 14.90
N ALA A 36 12.59 14.33 15.31
CA ALA A 36 12.66 15.45 14.38
C ALA A 36 13.84 15.29 13.40
N SER A 37 15.02 14.91 13.88
CA SER A 37 16.19 14.63 13.03
C SER A 37 15.97 13.46 12.09
N LEU A 38 15.24 12.41 12.52
CA LEU A 38 14.90 11.31 11.63
C LEU A 38 13.94 11.79 10.52
N LEU A 39 12.87 12.49 10.89
CA LEU A 39 11.87 12.97 9.94
C LEU A 39 12.39 14.06 9.00
N ALA A 40 13.44 14.79 9.40
CA ALA A 40 14.13 15.75 8.54
C ALA A 40 14.87 15.09 7.36
N LEU A 41 15.10 13.78 7.41
CA LEU A 41 15.72 13.04 6.31
C LEU A 41 14.66 12.72 5.26
N GLU A 42 14.89 13.16 4.02
CA GLU A 42 13.96 12.99 2.89
C GLU A 42 13.55 11.53 2.66
N GLU A 43 14.48 10.60 2.88
CA GLU A 43 14.27 9.16 2.65
C GLU A 43 13.48 8.45 3.76
N THR A 44 13.16 9.13 4.86
CA THR A 44 12.50 8.47 6.00
C THR A 44 11.11 7.95 5.65
N VAL A 45 10.24 8.81 5.11
CA VAL A 45 8.87 8.40 4.76
C VAL A 45 8.87 7.36 3.62
N PRO A 46 9.63 7.54 2.51
CA PRO A 46 9.77 6.51 1.49
C PRO A 46 10.26 5.16 2.02
N ALA A 47 11.26 5.14 2.92
CA ALA A 47 11.76 3.89 3.50
C ALA A 47 10.70 3.17 4.35
N LEU A 48 9.96 3.91 5.17
CA LEU A 48 8.88 3.35 5.97
C LEU A 48 7.72 2.83 5.12
N LEU A 49 7.35 3.56 4.06
CA LEU A 49 6.33 3.10 3.11
C LEU A 49 6.76 1.82 2.40
N ARG A 50 8.03 1.71 2.00
CA ARG A 50 8.57 0.49 1.40
C ARG A 50 8.47 -0.72 2.35
N SER A 51 8.83 -0.54 3.62
CA SER A 51 8.64 -1.61 4.62
C SER A 51 7.17 -1.89 4.90
N ALA A 52 6.26 -0.90 4.79
CA ALA A 52 4.82 -1.11 4.91
C ALA A 52 4.21 -1.86 3.71
N SER A 53 4.86 -1.81 2.54
CA SER A 53 4.54 -2.64 1.37
C SER A 53 5.19 -4.02 1.38
N SER A 54 5.85 -4.43 2.46
CA SER A 54 6.52 -5.73 2.54
C SER A 54 5.52 -6.89 2.56
N ASP A 55 5.81 -7.96 1.81
CA ASP A 55 5.06 -9.23 1.88
C ASP A 55 5.23 -9.95 3.23
N ASP A 56 6.26 -9.57 3.99
CA ASP A 56 6.46 -10.08 5.33
C ASP A 56 5.51 -9.40 6.34
N PRO A 57 4.60 -10.14 7.01
CA PRO A 57 3.57 -9.54 7.87
C PRO A 57 4.16 -8.84 9.09
N LYS A 58 5.31 -9.31 9.62
CA LYS A 58 5.95 -8.69 10.78
C LYS A 58 6.61 -7.35 10.41
N GLU A 59 7.25 -7.29 9.24
CA GLU A 59 7.83 -6.05 8.71
C GLU A 59 6.73 -5.03 8.39
N GLN A 60 5.72 -5.44 7.62
CA GLN A 60 4.59 -4.59 7.23
C GLN A 60 3.86 -4.01 8.44
N ARG A 61 3.41 -4.86 9.35
CA ARG A 61 2.69 -4.45 10.57
C ARG A 61 3.50 -3.42 11.36
N ARG A 62 4.80 -3.66 11.52
CA ARG A 62 5.65 -2.77 12.32
C ARG A 62 5.84 -1.42 11.64
N ALA A 63 5.99 -1.40 10.32
CA ALA A 63 6.11 -0.16 9.55
C ALA A 63 4.81 0.65 9.56
N LEU A 64 3.66 0.00 9.36
CA LEU A 64 2.34 0.64 9.44
C LEU A 64 2.09 1.24 10.82
N PHE A 65 2.36 0.47 11.88
CA PHE A 65 2.24 0.97 13.26
C PHE A 65 3.13 2.19 13.49
N LEU A 66 4.35 2.19 12.96
CA LEU A 66 5.27 3.32 13.12
C LEU A 66 4.75 4.58 12.42
N LEU A 67 4.27 4.46 11.19
CA LEU A 67 3.61 5.56 10.47
C LEU A 67 2.41 6.09 11.25
N LEU A 68 1.58 5.19 11.80
CA LEU A 68 0.42 5.56 12.61
C LEU A 68 0.82 6.38 13.83
N VAL A 69 1.85 5.95 14.56
CA VAL A 69 2.37 6.68 15.73
C VAL A 69 2.86 8.07 15.33
N LEU A 70 3.63 8.18 14.24
CA LEU A 70 4.15 9.48 13.78
C LEU A 70 3.03 10.48 13.47
N LEU A 71 1.91 10.02 12.91
CA LEU A 71 0.74 10.87 12.65
C LEU A 71 -0.02 11.21 13.94
N LYS A 72 -0.28 10.22 14.80
CA LYS A 72 -1.03 10.42 16.07
C LYS A 72 -0.31 11.38 17.01
N GLU A 73 1.01 11.28 17.08
CA GLU A 73 1.86 12.18 17.87
C GLU A 73 2.15 13.51 17.17
N LYS A 74 1.51 13.78 16.02
CA LYS A 74 1.65 15.01 15.21
C LYS A 74 3.09 15.32 14.79
N GLN A 75 3.93 14.29 14.70
CA GLN A 75 5.32 14.41 14.29
C GLN A 75 5.43 14.43 12.76
N LEU A 76 4.53 13.71 12.06
CA LEU A 76 4.41 13.71 10.61
C LEU A 76 3.06 14.29 10.19
N PRO A 77 3.02 15.38 9.39
CA PRO A 77 1.77 15.92 8.88
C PRO A 77 1.03 14.93 7.96
N PRO A 78 -0.31 14.80 8.05
CA PRO A 78 -1.09 13.92 7.18
C PRO A 78 -0.90 14.20 5.69
N SER A 79 -0.78 15.48 5.30
CA SER A 79 -0.55 15.87 3.91
C SER A 79 0.79 15.38 3.37
N THR A 80 1.84 15.39 4.19
CA THR A 80 3.17 14.88 3.82
C THR A 80 3.10 13.40 3.51
N LEU A 81 2.49 12.59 4.40
CA LEU A 81 2.34 11.15 4.14
C LEU A 81 1.47 10.90 2.90
N ALA A 82 0.33 11.58 2.77
CA ALA A 82 -0.60 11.40 1.66
C ALA A 82 -0.03 11.83 0.29
N ALA A 83 0.98 12.71 0.26
CA ALA A 83 1.63 13.13 -0.97
C ALA A 83 2.48 12.02 -1.61
N HIS A 84 2.87 11.00 -0.84
CA HIS A 84 3.58 9.86 -1.40
C HIS A 84 2.60 8.95 -2.15
N ALA A 85 2.95 8.63 -3.40
CA ALA A 85 2.31 7.56 -4.14
C ALA A 85 3.23 6.33 -4.11
N PRO A 86 2.69 5.10 -3.98
CA PRO A 86 1.26 4.76 -3.93
C PRO A 86 0.77 4.47 -2.49
N VAL A 87 0.41 5.50 -1.71
CA VAL A 87 -0.05 5.33 -0.31
C VAL A 87 -1.46 4.77 -0.21
N ALA A 88 -2.40 5.26 -1.02
CA ALA A 88 -3.79 4.80 -0.97
C ALA A 88 -3.94 3.29 -1.23
N PRO A 89 -3.43 2.72 -2.35
CA PRO A 89 -3.57 1.29 -2.61
C PRO A 89 -2.81 0.43 -1.61
N LEU A 90 -1.66 0.90 -1.09
CA LEU A 90 -0.93 0.22 -0.01
C LEU A 90 -1.82 0.05 1.22
N LEU A 91 -2.45 1.15 1.68
CA LEU A 91 -3.30 1.12 2.87
C LEU A 91 -4.58 0.32 2.64
N LEU A 92 -5.18 0.38 1.46
CA LEU A 92 -6.34 -0.47 1.11
C LEU A 92 -5.96 -1.95 1.14
N ALA A 93 -4.85 -2.34 0.52
CA ALA A 93 -4.38 -3.72 0.51
C ALA A 93 -4.12 -4.23 1.94
N ALA A 94 -3.47 -3.43 2.79
CA ALA A 94 -3.24 -3.79 4.19
C ALA A 94 -4.54 -3.84 5.02
N ALA A 95 -5.51 -2.96 4.75
CA ALA A 95 -6.82 -2.97 5.41
C ALA A 95 -7.68 -4.17 5.04
N CYS A 96 -7.44 -4.79 3.88
CA CYS A 96 -8.11 -5.99 3.39
C CYS A 96 -7.29 -7.27 3.58
N GLY A 97 -6.12 -7.21 4.21
CA GLY A 97 -5.25 -8.36 4.44
C GLY A 97 -5.71 -9.26 5.60
N ASP A 98 -4.89 -10.26 5.93
CA ASP A 98 -5.19 -11.24 7.00
C ASP A 98 -4.59 -10.88 8.38
N ASP A 99 -3.61 -9.96 8.43
CA ASP A 99 -2.97 -9.54 9.68
C ASP A 99 -3.81 -8.45 10.36
N VAL A 100 -4.55 -8.83 11.40
CA VAL A 100 -5.51 -7.96 12.12
C VAL A 100 -4.86 -6.67 12.63
N GLU A 101 -3.63 -6.73 13.12
CA GLU A 101 -2.92 -5.56 13.65
C GLU A 101 -2.49 -4.60 12.52
N ALA A 102 -2.08 -5.15 11.36
CA ALA A 102 -1.82 -4.37 10.16
C ALA A 102 -3.10 -3.74 9.61
N MET A 103 -4.21 -4.49 9.56
CA MET A 103 -5.52 -4.00 9.13
C MET A 103 -5.98 -2.81 10.00
N GLU A 104 -5.91 -2.96 11.32
CA GLU A 104 -6.30 -1.90 12.25
C GLU A 104 -5.45 -0.64 12.05
N SER A 105 -4.14 -0.82 11.90
CA SER A 105 -3.22 0.29 11.66
C SER A 105 -3.51 0.99 10.33
N ALA A 106 -3.78 0.23 9.27
CA ALA A 106 -4.11 0.75 7.95
C ALA A 106 -5.44 1.52 7.96
N LEU A 107 -6.48 1.00 8.61
CA LEU A 107 -7.77 1.68 8.76
C LEU A 107 -7.64 2.98 9.55
N GLN A 108 -6.87 2.99 10.65
CA GLN A 108 -6.61 4.22 11.39
C GLN A 108 -5.84 5.24 10.55
N LEU A 109 -4.85 4.81 9.77
CA LEU A 109 -4.12 5.68 8.85
C LEU A 109 -5.05 6.29 7.79
N LEU A 110 -5.91 5.49 7.14
CA LEU A 110 -6.90 5.98 6.20
C LEU A 110 -7.82 7.04 6.82
N LEU A 111 -8.28 6.81 8.06
CA LEU A 111 -9.10 7.78 8.79
C LEU A 111 -8.33 9.07 9.08
N LEU A 112 -7.06 9.01 9.48
CA LEU A 112 -6.23 10.19 9.75
C LEU A 112 -5.90 10.98 8.48
N LEU A 113 -5.79 10.29 7.34
CA LEU A 113 -5.46 10.89 6.05
C LEU A 113 -6.70 11.37 5.27
N ARG A 114 -7.93 11.11 5.74
CA ARG A 114 -9.19 11.35 4.99
C ARG A 114 -9.39 12.76 4.43
N SER A 115 -8.82 13.78 5.07
CA SER A 115 -8.93 15.18 4.63
C SER A 115 -7.85 15.56 3.62
N ALA A 116 -6.80 14.75 3.45
CA ALA A 116 -5.73 15.04 2.51
C ALA A 116 -6.23 14.88 1.06
N GLU A 117 -6.12 15.96 0.29
CA GLU A 117 -6.52 15.97 -1.13
C GLU A 117 -5.75 14.92 -1.95
N ALA A 118 -4.44 14.79 -1.73
CA ALA A 118 -3.61 13.80 -2.42
C ALA A 118 -4.13 12.36 -2.23
N LEU A 119 -4.56 12.00 -1.01
CA LEU A 119 -5.15 10.68 -0.76
C LEU A 119 -6.46 10.51 -1.53
N ARG A 120 -7.34 11.51 -1.50
CA ARG A 120 -8.63 11.47 -2.22
C ARG A 120 -8.44 11.31 -3.72
N THR A 121 -7.45 12.01 -4.30
CA THR A 121 -7.09 11.89 -5.70
C THR A 121 -6.57 10.50 -6.05
N GLN A 122 -5.70 9.92 -5.21
CA GLN A 122 -5.22 8.54 -5.40
C GLN A 122 -6.38 7.54 -5.35
N LEU A 123 -7.26 7.63 -4.35
CA LEU A 123 -8.43 6.76 -4.23
C LEU A 123 -9.38 6.88 -5.44
N ALA A 124 -9.64 8.10 -5.92
CA ALA A 124 -10.45 8.31 -7.11
C ALA A 124 -9.82 7.70 -8.37
N SER A 125 -8.48 7.75 -8.50
CA SER A 125 -7.79 7.11 -9.62
C SER A 125 -7.86 5.58 -9.57
N GLU A 126 -7.77 4.97 -8.38
CA GLU A 126 -7.92 3.52 -8.20
C GLU A 126 -9.33 3.05 -8.60
N LEU A 127 -10.37 3.73 -8.08
CA LEU A 127 -11.75 3.43 -8.45
C LEU A 127 -12.00 3.56 -9.96
N GLY A 128 -11.41 4.58 -10.59
CA GLY A 128 -11.48 4.76 -12.04
C GLY A 128 -10.75 3.66 -12.83
N ALA A 129 -9.65 3.12 -12.29
CA ALA A 129 -8.92 2.00 -12.89
C ALA A 129 -9.70 0.69 -12.76
N GLU A 130 -10.28 0.41 -11.58
CA GLU A 130 -11.13 -0.76 -11.35
C GLU A 130 -12.35 -0.79 -12.28
N ALA A 131 -13.05 0.34 -12.43
CA ALA A 131 -14.19 0.44 -13.34
C ALA A 131 -13.82 0.15 -14.80
N LYS A 132 -12.65 0.64 -15.25
CA LYS A 132 -12.14 0.36 -16.61
C LYS A 132 -11.79 -1.11 -16.79
N LEU A 133 -11.15 -1.72 -15.80
CA LEU A 133 -10.81 -3.15 -15.83
C LEU A 133 -12.09 -4.01 -15.91
N GLY A 134 -13.10 -3.68 -15.12
CA GLY A 134 -14.41 -4.34 -15.16
C GLY A 134 -15.06 -4.27 -16.55
N ALA A 135 -15.12 -3.08 -17.14
CA ALA A 135 -15.67 -2.89 -18.49
C ALA A 135 -14.89 -3.67 -19.57
N GLN A 136 -13.55 -3.75 -19.44
CA GLN A 136 -12.71 -4.51 -20.37
C GLN A 136 -12.96 -6.03 -20.25
N LEU A 137 -13.12 -6.55 -19.03
CA LEU A 137 -13.43 -7.95 -18.79
C LEU A 137 -14.81 -8.35 -19.34
N GLU A 138 -15.81 -7.47 -19.19
CA GLU A 138 -17.14 -7.69 -19.76
C GLU A 138 -17.12 -7.67 -21.29
N ALA A 139 -16.42 -6.71 -21.90
CA ALA A 139 -16.25 -6.66 -23.35
C ALA A 139 -15.54 -7.90 -23.90
N ALA A 140 -14.49 -8.39 -23.23
CA ALA A 140 -13.80 -9.61 -23.61
C ALA A 140 -14.71 -10.85 -23.54
N ARG A 141 -15.54 -10.96 -22.50
CA ARG A 141 -16.53 -12.06 -22.37
C ARG A 141 -17.58 -12.04 -23.48
N GLN A 142 -18.07 -10.85 -23.87
CA GLN A 142 -19.03 -10.72 -24.96
C GLN A 142 -18.43 -11.10 -26.31
N GLN A 143 -17.17 -10.72 -26.57
CA GLN A 143 -16.46 -11.12 -27.78
C GLN A 143 -16.23 -12.63 -27.85
N GLN A 144 -15.90 -13.26 -26.72
CA GLN A 144 -15.76 -14.71 -26.65
C GLN A 144 -17.09 -15.42 -26.91
N ALA A 145 -18.19 -14.97 -26.30
CA ALA A 145 -19.52 -15.54 -26.53
C ALA A 145 -20.02 -15.34 -27.98
N GLN A 146 -19.66 -14.23 -28.63
CA GLN A 146 -19.95 -14.02 -30.05
C GLN A 146 -19.10 -14.91 -30.96
N GLY A 147 -17.83 -15.12 -30.64
CA GLY A 147 -16.95 -16.04 -31.35
C GLY A 147 -17.41 -17.50 -31.23
N ASP A 148 -17.85 -17.91 -30.04
CA ASP A 148 -18.36 -19.26 -29.78
C ASP A 148 -19.69 -19.52 -30.54
N ASN A 149 -20.62 -18.57 -30.53
CA ASN A 149 -21.86 -18.68 -31.33
C ASN A 149 -21.59 -18.76 -32.84
N LEU A 150 -20.63 -17.99 -33.36
CA LEU A 150 -20.25 -18.08 -34.77
C LEU A 150 -19.60 -19.42 -35.12
N HIS A 151 -18.91 -20.05 -34.17
CA HIS A 151 -18.32 -21.38 -34.35
C HIS A 151 -19.40 -22.48 -34.34
N GLU A 152 -20.40 -22.39 -33.47
CA GLU A 152 -21.57 -23.30 -33.48
C GLU A 152 -22.40 -23.16 -34.75
N ASP A 153 -22.68 -21.93 -35.20
CA ASP A 153 -23.40 -21.67 -36.46
C ASP A 153 -22.64 -22.25 -37.67
N LEU A 154 -21.29 -22.19 -37.68
CA LEU A 154 -20.48 -22.79 -38.74
C LEU A 154 -20.50 -24.33 -38.72
N LEU A 155 -20.67 -24.94 -37.54
CA LEU A 155 -20.76 -26.38 -37.38
C LEU A 155 -22.15 -26.93 -37.78
N GLU A 156 -23.23 -26.15 -37.62
CA GLU A 156 -24.57 -26.52 -38.10
C GLU A 156 -24.68 -26.57 -39.64
N TRP A 157 -23.82 -25.85 -40.35
CA TRP A 157 -23.84 -25.79 -41.82
C TRP A 157 -22.98 -26.85 -42.50
N LEU A 158 -22.25 -27.67 -41.73
CA LEU A 158 -21.51 -28.79 -42.28
C LEU A 158 -22.45 -29.99 -42.50
N PRO A 159 -22.51 -30.55 -43.72
CA PRO A 159 -23.37 -31.70 -43.99
C PRO A 159 -22.94 -32.91 -43.14
N PRO A 160 -23.89 -33.73 -42.65
CA PRO A 160 -23.57 -34.92 -41.88
C PRO A 160 -22.75 -35.92 -42.73
N PRO A 161 -21.94 -36.79 -42.09
CA PRO A 161 -21.04 -37.72 -42.76
C PRO A 161 -21.76 -38.77 -43.62
#